data_AF-A0A6J4UP53-F1
#
_entry.id   AF-A0A6J4UP53-F1
#
_cell.length_a   1.000
_cell.length_b   1.000
_cell.length_c   1.000
_cell.angle_alpha   90.00
_cell.angle_beta   90.00
_cell.angle_gamma   90.00
#
_symmetry.space_group_name_H-M   'P 1'
#
loop_
_entity.id
_entity.type
_entity.pdbx_description
1 polymer ?
#
loop_
_entity_poly.entity_id
_entity_poly.type
_entity_poly.pdbx_seq_one_letter_code
_entity_poly.pdbx_strand_id
1 'polypeptide(L)'
;MRVLVQRVRHARVTVEDQTVGAIGPGLVALVGVTHGDGAAEADLLASKLANLRVFDDAAGAMNRSALDLLGDGVPAVAAVGEAADPSPRQKDHLADVDAGAGATPTTPVAVLVVSQFTLYADARKGRRPSFVRAARPAEAAPLVDRLAATLRGLGLPVAEGRFGADMLVELANDGPVTIWLDTDELRR
;
A
#
# COMPACT_ATOMS: atom_id res chain seq x y z
N MET A 1 15.83 -1.96 -3.21
CA MET A 1 14.36 -2.06 -3.28
C MET A 1 13.80 -0.71 -2.89
N ARG A 2 12.73 -0.27 -3.53
CA ARG A 2 12.16 1.07 -3.34
C ARG A 2 10.70 1.00 -2.97
N VAL A 3 10.27 1.90 -2.11
CA VAL A 3 8.84 2.09 -1.82
C VAL A 3 8.51 3.57 -1.87
N LEU A 4 7.50 3.92 -2.66
CA LEU A 4 6.80 5.19 -2.52
C LEU A 4 5.61 4.95 -1.61
N VAL A 5 5.63 5.58 -0.44
CA VAL A 5 4.61 5.45 0.60
C VAL A 5 3.69 6.65 0.56
N GLN A 6 2.38 6.41 0.60
CA GLN A 6 1.39 7.48 0.71
C GLN A 6 0.44 7.19 1.86
N ARG A 7 0.24 8.17 2.76
CA ARG A 7 -0.81 8.08 3.78
C ARG A 7 -2.15 8.32 3.11
N VAL A 8 -3.16 7.51 3.41
CA VAL A 8 -4.46 7.59 2.76
C VAL A 8 -5.61 7.52 3.76
N ARG A 9 -6.73 8.17 3.42
CA ARG A 9 -8.01 7.95 4.12
C ARG A 9 -8.70 6.67 3.69
N HIS A 10 -8.52 6.30 2.44
CA HIS A 10 -8.94 5.04 1.82
C HIS A 10 -8.18 4.86 0.51
N ALA A 11 -8.02 3.60 0.09
CA ALA A 11 -7.48 3.25 -1.21
C ALA A 11 -8.06 1.92 -1.71
N ARG A 12 -8.07 1.75 -3.04
CA ARG A 12 -8.62 0.61 -3.75
C ARG A 12 -7.77 0.31 -4.97
N VAL A 13 -7.59 -0.98 -5.26
CA VAL A 13 -7.08 -1.46 -6.55
C VAL A 13 -8.12 -2.29 -7.26
N THR A 14 -8.25 -2.06 -8.56
CA THR A 14 -9.07 -2.88 -9.45
C THR A 14 -8.28 -3.49 -10.58
N VAL A 15 -8.80 -4.61 -11.07
CA VAL A 15 -8.41 -5.27 -12.31
C VAL A 15 -9.71 -5.58 -13.05
N GLU A 16 -9.84 -5.14 -14.30
CA GLU A 16 -11.07 -5.34 -15.10
C GLU A 16 -12.34 -4.90 -14.34
N ASP A 17 -12.30 -3.72 -13.73
CA ASP A 17 -13.35 -3.11 -12.90
C ASP A 17 -13.69 -3.86 -11.59
N GLN A 18 -13.09 -5.02 -11.33
CA GLN A 18 -13.26 -5.78 -10.10
C GLN A 18 -12.25 -5.35 -9.03
N THR A 19 -12.74 -5.06 -7.82
CA THR A 19 -11.87 -4.76 -6.69
C THR A 19 -11.11 -6.01 -6.26
N VAL A 20 -9.78 -5.95 -6.31
CA VAL A 20 -8.89 -7.03 -5.85
C VAL A 20 -8.24 -6.72 -4.50
N GLY A 21 -8.21 -5.45 -4.10
CA GLY A 21 -7.72 -5.02 -2.79
C GLY A 21 -8.26 -3.65 -2.42
N ALA A 22 -8.61 -3.46 -1.15
CA ALA A 22 -9.08 -2.18 -0.62
C ALA A 22 -8.72 -2.01 0.85
N ILE A 23 -8.47 -0.77 1.26
CA ILE A 23 -8.22 -0.38 2.65
C ILE A 23 -8.99 0.90 2.99
N GLY A 24 -9.34 1.04 4.27
CA GLY A 24 -9.73 2.32 4.87
C GLY A 24 -8.51 3.19 5.17
N PRO A 25 -8.45 3.86 6.33
CA PRO A 25 -7.27 4.62 6.73
C PRO A 25 -6.01 3.75 6.73
N GLY A 26 -4.90 4.28 6.21
CA GLY A 26 -3.74 3.41 6.02
C GLY A 26 -2.60 3.99 5.21
N LEU A 27 -1.77 3.09 4.71
CA LEU A 27 -0.68 3.38 3.79
C LEU A 27 -0.89 2.65 2.46
N VAL A 28 -0.69 3.36 1.35
CA VAL A 28 -0.42 2.72 0.05
C VAL A 28 1.09 2.64 -0.12
N ALA A 29 1.59 1.42 -0.36
CA ALA A 29 2.98 1.14 -0.62
C ALA A 29 3.15 0.71 -2.08
N LEU A 30 3.65 1.61 -2.93
CA LEU A 30 4.05 1.29 -4.30
C LEU A 30 5.48 0.72 -4.26
N VAL A 31 5.64 -0.55 -4.61
CA VAL A 31 6.87 -1.31 -4.36
C VAL A 31 7.63 -1.60 -5.66
N GLY A 32 8.83 -1.06 -5.78
CA GLY A 32 9.76 -1.32 -6.88
C GLY A 32 10.89 -2.27 -6.45
N VAL A 33 11.27 -3.18 -7.34
CA VAL A 33 12.37 -4.14 -7.13
C VAL A 33 13.42 -3.98 -8.23
N THR A 34 14.70 -4.05 -7.88
CA THR A 34 15.86 -4.11 -8.80
C THR A 34 16.60 -5.45 -8.68
N HIS A 35 17.47 -5.72 -9.65
CA HIS A 35 18.26 -6.96 -9.80
C HIS A 35 19.14 -7.33 -8.59
N GLY A 36 19.51 -6.35 -7.76
CA GLY A 36 20.32 -6.56 -6.57
C GLY A 36 19.51 -6.81 -5.30
N ASP A 37 18.19 -6.76 -5.37
CA ASP A 37 17.33 -6.91 -4.20
C ASP A 37 17.16 -8.38 -3.83
N GLY A 38 17.02 -8.63 -2.53
CA GLY A 38 16.69 -9.92 -2.00
C GLY A 38 15.78 -9.84 -0.78
N ALA A 39 15.74 -10.97 -0.09
CA ALA A 39 15.01 -11.19 1.15
C ALA A 39 15.18 -10.06 2.18
N ALA A 40 16.43 -9.64 2.40
CA ALA A 40 16.78 -8.69 3.45
C ALA A 40 16.24 -7.28 3.16
N GLU A 41 16.22 -6.87 1.89
CA GLU A 41 15.67 -5.58 1.45
C GLU A 41 14.16 -5.52 1.69
N ALA A 42 13.44 -6.59 1.33
CA ALA A 42 12.00 -6.68 1.55
C ALA A 42 11.64 -6.61 3.05
N ASP A 43 12.36 -7.35 3.89
CA ASP A 43 12.13 -7.35 5.35
C ASP A 43 12.48 -6.00 5.99
N LEU A 44 13.58 -5.38 5.56
CA LEU A 44 13.98 -4.05 6.02
C LEU A 44 12.89 -3.01 5.72
N LEU A 45 12.37 -3.00 4.48
CA LEU A 45 11.33 -2.07 4.08
C LEU A 45 10.00 -2.35 4.79
N ALA A 46 9.61 -3.62 4.96
CA ALA A 46 8.41 -3.97 5.73
C ALA A 46 8.50 -3.45 7.18
N SER A 47 9.64 -3.67 7.84
CA SER A 47 9.89 -3.15 9.19
C SER A 47 9.86 -1.61 9.23
N LYS A 48 10.47 -0.94 8.24
CA LYS A 48 10.44 0.53 8.15
C LYS A 48 9.04 1.08 7.90
N LEU A 49 8.28 0.48 7.00
CA LEU A 49 6.89 0.84 6.70
C LEU A 49 6.02 0.74 7.96
N ALA A 50 6.11 -0.39 8.66
CA ALA A 50 5.30 -0.67 9.84
C ALA A 50 5.54 0.33 10.99
N ASN A 51 6.79 0.80 11.14
CA ASN A 51 7.22 1.71 12.19
C ASN A 51 7.32 3.19 11.76
N LEU A 52 6.93 3.52 10.53
CA LEU A 52 7.04 4.89 10.02
C LEU A 52 6.04 5.78 10.75
N ARG A 53 6.52 6.80 11.48
CA ARG A 53 5.69 7.73 12.24
C ARG A 53 5.10 8.79 11.33
N VAL A 54 4.04 8.41 10.61
CA VAL A 54 3.36 9.27 9.62
C VAL A 54 1.91 9.55 9.98
N PHE A 55 1.41 9.04 11.09
CA PHE A 55 0.07 9.33 11.58
C PHE A 55 0.10 10.28 12.77
N ASP A 56 -0.99 11.00 12.95
CA ASP A 56 -1.11 12.01 13.99
C ASP A 56 -1.34 11.34 15.35
N ASP A 57 -0.74 11.91 16.40
CA ASP A 57 -1.03 11.58 17.80
C ASP A 57 -2.24 12.36 18.32
N ALA A 58 -2.57 12.20 19.61
CA ALA A 58 -3.70 12.89 20.24
C ALA A 58 -3.57 14.42 20.24
N ALA A 59 -2.36 14.97 20.05
CA ALA A 59 -2.11 16.40 19.93
C ALA A 59 -2.12 16.88 18.46
N GLY A 60 -2.39 15.98 17.51
CA GLY A 60 -2.35 16.28 16.07
C GLY A 60 -0.94 16.31 15.48
N ALA A 61 0.08 15.87 16.21
CA ALA A 61 1.46 15.84 15.72
C ALA A 61 1.79 14.47 15.13
N MET A 62 2.53 14.45 14.02
CA MET A 62 2.84 13.23 13.27
C MET A 62 3.89 12.34 13.97
N ASN A 63 3.44 11.57 14.97
CA ASN A 63 4.30 10.79 15.87
C ASN A 63 3.92 9.31 15.99
N ARG A 64 2.83 8.88 15.34
CA ARG A 64 2.33 7.50 15.43
C ARG A 64 2.65 6.73 14.14
N SER A 65 3.05 5.48 14.29
CA SER A 65 3.16 4.51 13.21
C SER A 65 1.90 3.68 13.04
N ALA A 66 1.82 2.90 11.95
CA ALA A 66 0.71 1.99 11.74
C ALA A 66 0.63 0.94 12.87
N LEU A 67 1.77 0.45 13.37
CA LEU A 67 1.82 -0.46 14.52
C LEU A 67 1.35 0.21 15.81
N ASP A 68 1.73 1.48 16.05
CA ASP A 68 1.28 2.19 17.24
C ASP A 68 -0.26 2.29 17.25
N LEU A 69 -0.88 2.51 16.09
CA LEU A 69 -2.34 2.62 15.98
C LEU A 69 -3.09 1.29 16.12
N LEU A 70 -2.42 0.15 15.89
CA LEU A 70 -3.00 -1.18 16.19
C LEU A 70 -2.92 -1.52 17.68
N GLY A 71 -1.84 -1.13 18.36
CA GLY A 71 -1.62 -1.39 19.79
C GLY A 71 -2.66 -0.76 20.72
N ASP A 72 -3.35 0.29 20.26
CA ASP A 72 -4.39 1.01 21.03
C ASP A 72 -5.77 0.31 21.01
N GLY A 73 -5.87 -0.92 20.47
CA GLY A 73 -7.05 -1.78 20.63
C GLY A 73 -8.10 -1.72 19.52
N VAL A 74 -7.71 -1.45 18.28
CA VAL A 74 -8.64 -1.62 17.15
C VAL A 74 -8.70 -3.10 16.77
N PRO A 75 -9.87 -3.78 16.85
CA PRO A 75 -9.97 -5.18 16.49
C PRO A 75 -9.61 -5.36 15.00
N ALA A 76 -8.72 -6.30 14.73
CA ALA A 76 -8.38 -6.72 13.37
C ALA A 76 -9.64 -7.24 12.68
N VAL A 77 -10.20 -6.47 11.75
CA VAL A 77 -11.25 -6.95 10.85
C VAL A 77 -10.57 -7.65 9.68
N ALA A 78 -11.05 -8.85 9.38
CA ALA A 78 -10.53 -9.73 8.34
C ALA A 78 -10.23 -8.97 7.04
N ALA A 79 -9.02 -9.14 6.52
CA ALA A 79 -8.76 -8.92 5.11
C ALA A 79 -9.81 -9.75 4.34
N VAL A 80 -10.62 -9.09 3.52
CA VAL A 80 -11.64 -9.76 2.72
C VAL A 80 -10.92 -10.67 1.74
N GLY A 81 -10.87 -11.96 2.08
CA GLY A 81 -10.44 -13.03 1.19
C GLY A 81 -11.55 -13.31 0.17
N GLU A 82 -11.10 -13.58 -1.06
CA GLU A 82 -11.85 -14.07 -2.23
C GLU A 82 -13.25 -13.48 -2.45
N ALA A 83 -13.33 -12.58 -3.44
CA ALA A 83 -14.59 -12.19 -4.05
C ALA A 83 -15.31 -13.42 -4.61
N ALA A 84 -16.37 -13.83 -3.92
CA ALA A 84 -17.42 -14.65 -4.50
C ALA A 84 -18.12 -13.84 -5.61
N ASP A 85 -18.29 -14.48 -6.76
CA ASP A 85 -18.98 -13.99 -7.96
C ASP A 85 -20.39 -13.44 -7.67
N PRO A 86 -20.70 -12.20 -8.08
CA PRO A 86 -22.06 -11.78 -8.35
C PRO A 86 -22.21 -11.36 -9.82
N SER A 87 -22.91 -12.21 -10.56
CA SER A 87 -23.56 -11.91 -11.85
C SER A 87 -24.44 -10.63 -11.79
N PRO A 88 -24.76 -9.99 -12.94
CA PRO A 88 -24.74 -8.53 -13.07
C PRO A 88 -26.05 -7.81 -12.80
N ARG A 89 -25.90 -6.47 -12.65
CA ARG A 89 -26.81 -5.33 -12.89
C ARG A 89 -27.19 -4.57 -11.61
N GLN A 90 -26.73 -3.34 -11.49
CA GLN A 90 -27.53 -2.14 -11.82
C GLN A 90 -26.64 -0.89 -11.67
N LYS A 91 -26.49 -0.12 -12.77
CA LYS A 91 -25.98 1.25 -12.71
C LYS A 91 -27.03 2.07 -11.98
N ASP A 92 -26.69 2.74 -10.90
CA ASP A 92 -27.35 3.98 -10.49
C ASP A 92 -26.49 4.82 -9.54
N HIS A 93 -26.27 6.07 -9.99
CA HIS A 93 -26.09 7.32 -9.24
C HIS A 93 -25.22 7.35 -7.97
N LEU A 94 -24.07 8.03 -8.11
CA LEU A 94 -23.40 8.74 -7.03
C LEU A 94 -24.37 9.76 -6.42
N ALA A 95 -24.86 9.47 -5.23
CA ALA A 95 -25.49 10.45 -4.35
C ALA A 95 -24.57 10.69 -3.16
N ASP A 96 -24.31 11.98 -2.89
CA ASP A 96 -23.61 12.49 -1.73
C ASP A 96 -24.16 11.86 -0.44
N VAL A 97 -23.28 11.25 0.35
CA VAL A 97 -23.62 10.76 1.69
C VAL A 97 -23.11 11.77 2.71
N ASP A 98 -24.05 12.59 3.17
CA ASP A 98 -23.93 13.45 4.34
C ASP A 98 -23.73 12.56 5.58
N ALA A 99 -22.53 12.57 6.16
CA ALA A 99 -22.19 11.74 7.32
C ALA A 99 -22.42 12.51 8.62
N GLY A 100 -23.64 12.38 9.14
CA GLY A 100 -24.02 12.80 10.49
C GLY A 100 -23.17 12.12 11.57
N ALA A 101 -22.93 12.87 12.65
CA ALA A 101 -22.16 12.45 13.82
C ALA A 101 -22.78 11.24 14.53
N GLY A 102 -22.16 10.08 14.35
CA GLY A 102 -22.29 8.89 15.18
C GLY A 102 -20.96 8.16 15.11
N ALA A 103 -20.38 7.76 16.25
CA ALA A 103 -19.04 7.18 16.31
C ALA A 103 -18.92 5.95 15.39
N THR A 104 -18.30 6.13 14.23
CA THR A 104 -18.01 5.07 13.26
C THR A 104 -17.06 4.06 13.93
N PRO A 105 -17.30 2.74 13.85
CA PRO A 105 -16.28 1.77 14.21
C PRO A 105 -15.03 2.10 13.39
N THR A 106 -13.95 2.50 14.07
CA THR A 106 -12.70 2.89 13.42
C THR A 106 -12.14 1.65 12.73
N THR A 107 -12.21 1.61 11.40
CA THR A 107 -11.54 0.58 10.61
C THR A 107 -10.05 0.57 11.01
N PRO A 108 -9.45 -0.59 11.31
CA PRO A 108 -8.04 -0.65 11.67
C PRO A 108 -7.18 -0.13 10.53
N VAL A 109 -6.07 0.52 10.90
CA VAL A 109 -5.07 1.00 9.94
C VAL A 109 -4.50 -0.18 9.18
N ALA A 110 -4.46 -0.08 7.86
CA ALA A 110 -4.03 -1.16 6.98
C ALA A 110 -2.98 -0.68 5.96
N VAL A 111 -2.33 -1.62 5.29
CA VAL A 111 -1.41 -1.34 4.20
C VAL A 111 -1.93 -1.97 2.90
N LEU A 112 -1.95 -1.20 1.82
CA LEU A 112 -2.21 -1.68 0.46
C LEU A 112 -0.89 -1.75 -0.30
N VAL A 113 -0.43 -2.97 -0.58
CA VAL A 113 0.84 -3.22 -1.29
C VAL A 113 0.57 -3.39 -2.79
N VAL A 114 1.23 -2.59 -3.62
CA VAL A 114 1.07 -2.64 -5.08
C VAL A 114 2.45 -2.66 -5.74
N SER A 115 2.70 -3.65 -6.62
CA SER A 115 3.94 -3.71 -7.38
C SER A 115 4.04 -2.54 -8.38
N GLN A 116 5.16 -1.82 -8.37
CA GLN A 116 5.40 -0.62 -9.18
C GLN A 116 6.84 -0.58 -9.74
N PHE A 117 7.10 -1.34 -10.81
CA PHE A 117 8.44 -1.41 -11.42
C PHE A 117 8.96 -0.05 -11.95
N THR A 118 8.05 0.89 -12.24
CA THR A 118 8.39 2.21 -12.78
C THR A 118 9.14 3.09 -11.77
N LEU A 119 9.20 2.73 -10.49
CA LEU A 119 10.06 3.43 -9.51
C LEU A 119 11.56 3.31 -9.83
N TYR A 120 11.93 2.38 -10.72
CA TYR A 120 13.27 2.23 -11.27
C TYR A 120 13.47 2.84 -12.66
N ALA A 121 12.49 3.62 -13.13
CA ALA A 121 12.59 4.36 -14.38
C ALA A 121 13.86 5.22 -14.43
N ASP A 122 14.46 5.32 -15.62
CA ASP A 122 15.45 6.32 -15.98
C ASP A 122 14.87 7.19 -17.10
N ALA A 123 14.55 8.43 -16.77
CA ALA A 123 13.98 9.42 -17.68
C ALA A 123 14.99 10.51 -18.09
N ARG A 124 16.29 10.32 -17.85
CA ARG A 124 17.31 11.35 -18.12
C ARG A 124 17.57 11.57 -19.62
N LYS A 125 17.31 10.57 -20.47
CA LYS A 125 17.55 10.63 -21.92
C LYS A 125 16.25 10.44 -22.70
N GLY A 126 15.96 11.35 -23.63
CA GLY A 126 14.78 11.26 -24.51
C GLY A 126 13.45 11.49 -23.78
N ARG A 127 12.34 11.08 -24.42
CA ARG A 127 10.97 11.24 -23.87
C ARG A 127 10.35 9.95 -23.33
N ARG A 128 10.95 8.78 -23.64
CA ARG A 128 10.47 7.47 -23.19
C ARG A 128 11.36 6.97 -22.06
N PRO A 129 10.84 6.75 -20.84
CA PRO A 129 11.63 6.20 -19.75
C PRO A 129 12.17 4.81 -20.07
N SER A 130 13.39 4.53 -19.62
CA SER A 130 13.98 3.19 -19.62
C SER A 130 13.75 2.50 -18.28
N PHE A 131 13.52 1.19 -18.28
CA PHE A 131 13.27 0.41 -17.07
C PHE A 131 14.30 -0.70 -16.86
N VAL A 132 15.48 -0.58 -17.49
CA VAL A 132 16.56 -1.57 -17.43
C VAL A 132 17.04 -1.86 -16.00
N ARG A 133 16.77 -0.96 -15.04
CA ARG A 133 17.10 -1.18 -13.63
C ARG A 133 16.05 -1.98 -12.85
N ALA A 134 14.82 -2.09 -13.34
CA ALA A 134 13.80 -2.89 -12.66
C ALA A 134 14.09 -4.39 -12.83
N ALA A 135 13.93 -5.16 -11.75
CA ALA A 135 14.02 -6.61 -11.80
C ALA A 135 12.94 -7.22 -12.71
N ARG A 136 13.20 -8.43 -13.22
CA ARG A 136 12.21 -9.18 -13.99
C ARG A 136 11.06 -9.66 -13.09
N PRO A 137 9.86 -9.92 -13.63
CA PRO A 137 8.72 -10.43 -12.87
C PRO A 137 9.03 -11.63 -11.97
N ALA A 138 9.79 -12.62 -12.49
CA ALA A 138 10.14 -13.83 -11.74
C ALA A 138 11.04 -13.57 -10.52
N GLU A 139 11.80 -12.48 -10.54
CA GLU A 139 12.65 -12.04 -9.42
C GLU A 139 11.89 -11.09 -8.49
N ALA A 140 11.04 -10.23 -9.05
CA ALA A 140 10.32 -9.18 -8.33
C ALA A 140 9.12 -9.70 -7.53
N ALA A 141 8.29 -10.57 -8.11
CA ALA A 141 7.06 -11.02 -7.47
C ALA A 141 7.31 -11.67 -6.08
N PRO A 142 8.28 -12.60 -5.92
CA PRO A 142 8.56 -13.19 -4.61
C PRO A 142 8.98 -12.18 -3.54
N LEU A 143 9.60 -11.06 -3.93
CA LEU A 143 10.04 -10.03 -3.00
C LEU A 143 8.90 -9.08 -2.60
N VAL A 144 7.96 -8.81 -3.50
CA VAL A 144 6.73 -8.08 -3.16
C VAL A 144 5.88 -8.93 -2.21
N ASP A 145 5.68 -10.21 -2.52
CA ASP A 145 4.93 -11.15 -1.68
C ASP A 145 5.58 -11.27 -0.29
N ARG A 146 6.91 -11.33 -0.23
CA ARG A 146 7.65 -11.35 1.05
C ARG A 146 7.41 -10.07 1.86
N LEU A 147 7.48 -8.90 1.24
CA LEU A 147 7.22 -7.64 1.94
C LEU A 147 5.81 -7.65 2.55
N ALA A 148 4.80 -8.07 1.78
CA ALA A 148 3.42 -8.18 2.26
C ALA A 148 3.28 -9.22 3.38
N ALA A 149 3.90 -10.39 3.24
CA ALA A 149 3.92 -11.44 4.26
C ALA A 149 4.61 -10.97 5.56
N THR A 150 5.73 -10.26 5.46
CA THR A 150 6.44 -9.71 6.62
C THR A 150 5.59 -8.65 7.33
N LEU A 151 4.89 -7.77 6.60
CA LEU A 151 3.93 -6.82 7.19
C LEU A 151 2.80 -7.53 7.95
N ARG A 152 2.22 -8.59 7.36
CA ARG A 152 1.21 -9.42 8.04
C ARG A 152 1.77 -10.10 9.29
N GLY A 153 3.01 -10.59 9.22
CA GLY A 153 3.71 -11.19 10.36
C GLY A 153 3.95 -10.22 11.52
N LEU A 154 4.02 -8.92 11.23
CA LEU A 154 4.08 -7.84 12.24
C LEU A 154 2.69 -7.49 12.80
N GLY A 155 1.62 -8.12 12.33
CA GLY A 155 0.24 -7.93 12.81
C GLY A 155 -0.57 -6.90 12.02
N LEU A 156 -0.04 -6.33 10.93
CA LEU A 156 -0.77 -5.36 10.11
C LEU A 156 -1.80 -6.05 9.21
N PRO A 157 -3.04 -5.53 9.10
CA PRO A 157 -3.93 -5.84 8.00
C PRO A 157 -3.27 -5.41 6.67
N VAL A 158 -3.18 -6.33 5.72
CA VAL A 158 -2.56 -6.07 4.41
C VAL A 158 -3.47 -6.52 3.28
N ALA A 159 -3.85 -5.56 2.43
CA ALA A 159 -4.43 -5.81 1.12
C ALA A 159 -3.35 -5.71 0.05
N GLU A 160 -3.58 -6.32 -1.11
CA GLU A 160 -2.61 -6.35 -2.21
C GLU A 160 -3.30 -6.02 -3.54
N GLY A 161 -2.52 -5.50 -4.48
CA GLY A 161 -2.89 -5.52 -5.89
C GLY A 161 -2.71 -6.91 -6.50
N ARG A 162 -2.79 -7.00 -7.84
CA ARG A 162 -2.50 -8.23 -8.58
C ARG A 162 -1.24 -8.05 -9.41
N PHE A 163 -0.15 -8.70 -9.01
CA PHE A 163 1.14 -8.55 -9.67
C PHE A 163 1.03 -8.82 -11.19
N GLY A 164 1.57 -7.92 -12.00
CA GLY A 164 1.61 -8.05 -13.46
C GLY A 164 0.27 -7.82 -14.18
N ALA A 165 -0.83 -7.58 -13.46
CA ALA A 165 -2.09 -7.16 -14.05
C ALA A 165 -2.07 -5.65 -14.39
N ASP A 166 -2.90 -5.26 -15.35
CA ASP A 166 -3.25 -3.85 -15.52
C ASP A 166 -4.18 -3.45 -14.37
N MET A 167 -3.79 -2.42 -13.63
CA MET A 167 -4.43 -2.02 -12.38
C MET A 167 -4.79 -0.55 -12.40
N LEU A 168 -6.02 -0.24 -11.97
CA LEU A 168 -6.38 1.12 -11.55
C LEU A 168 -6.24 1.22 -10.03
N VAL A 169 -5.37 2.11 -9.57
CA VAL A 169 -5.18 2.43 -8.15
C VAL A 169 -5.89 3.74 -7.84
N GLU A 170 -6.97 3.68 -7.07
CA GLU A 170 -7.67 4.85 -6.55
C GLU A 170 -7.27 5.08 -5.10
N LEU A 171 -6.93 6.31 -4.75
CA LEU A 171 -6.56 6.66 -3.37
C LEU A 171 -6.92 8.10 -3.04
N ALA A 172 -7.31 8.33 -1.78
CA ALA A 172 -7.47 9.65 -1.20
C ALA A 172 -6.27 9.94 -0.30
N ASN A 173 -5.23 10.58 -0.84
CA ASN A 173 -3.99 10.91 -0.11
C ASN A 173 -4.29 11.92 1.02
N ASP A 174 -3.93 11.56 2.25
CA ASP A 174 -4.27 12.30 3.44
C ASP A 174 -3.10 13.17 3.91
N GLY A 175 -3.20 14.47 3.63
CA GLY A 175 -2.18 15.47 3.97
C GLY A 175 -1.96 16.50 2.85
N PRO A 176 -1.34 16.12 1.71
CA PRO A 176 -0.82 14.78 1.41
C PRO A 176 0.50 14.49 2.12
N VAL A 177 0.67 13.24 2.57
CA VAL A 177 1.94 12.73 3.11
C VAL A 177 2.47 11.67 2.14
N THR A 178 3.64 11.93 1.56
CA THR A 178 4.29 11.04 0.60
C THR A 178 5.78 10.89 0.93
N ILE A 179 6.23 9.66 1.14
CA ILE A 179 7.59 9.36 1.59
C ILE A 179 8.28 8.42 0.61
N TRP A 180 9.53 8.72 0.28
CA TRP A 180 10.40 7.87 -0.52
C TRP A 180 11.29 7.04 0.38
N LEU A 181 11.29 5.72 0.20
CA LEU A 181 12.20 4.80 0.87
C LEU A 181 13.02 4.04 -0.18
N ASP A 182 14.35 4.09 -0.08
CA ASP A 182 15.28 3.32 -0.88
C ASP A 182 16.25 2.57 0.05
N THR A 183 16.35 1.25 -0.08
CA THR A 183 17.23 0.44 0.77
C THR A 183 18.71 0.82 0.62
N ASP A 184 19.12 1.37 -0.53
CA ASP A 184 20.50 1.83 -0.75
C ASP A 184 20.81 3.12 0.03
N GLU A 185 19.77 3.89 0.39
CA GLU A 185 19.87 5.11 1.20
C GLU A 185 19.74 4.80 2.69
N LEU A 186 18.89 3.83 3.05
CA LEU A 186 18.63 3.45 4.45
C LEU A 186 19.78 2.69 5.14
N ARG A 187 20.72 2.15 4.38
CA ARG A 187 21.88 1.40 4.89
C ARG A 187 23.11 2.27 5.21
N ARG A 188 23.02 3.56 4.94
CA ARG A 188 24.09 4.55 5.18
C ARG A 188 23.99 5.11 6.59
#